data_AF-A0A364LJ18-F1
#
_entry.id   AF-A0A364LJ18-F1
#
_cell.length_a   1.000
_cell.length_b   1.000
_cell.length_c   1.000
_cell.angle_alpha   90.00
_cell.angle_beta   90.00
_cell.angle_gamma   90.00
#
_symmetry.space_group_name_H-M   'P 1'
#
loop_
_entity.id
_entity.type
_entity.pdbx_description
1 polymer ?
#
loop_
_entity_poly.entity_id
_entity_poly.type
_entity_poly.pdbx_seq_one_letter_code
_entity_poly.pdbx_strand_id
1 'polypeptide(L)'
;MKLYLVLATLCITTPVMADTLNEAVQHGMISNPDVLYNTAKSLSARQGIDKAKGAYYPTVDLNAGFGREWSENPTTAAIDGPGARTLNRTESYIEMKQNLFAGGGIVNEVKRNENLYQAQKLKTQGVAEDLALDVVNRYLQVLLHEKLLGYARINLRAHRSVFGMIKERSDAGLSREAELDQASARLALAEANVISAEANLREVKINYAKVVGKWPERLLYPRVPKNSDLPPNLGKAIEQGLENHPTIRSSYADVKEAKSQYEVARAAYYPRVDFVLSASKNRNLDGLIGPNNDRVAAIRMNYNLFRGGSDEANVRLTAYEIQEAYEIKNKALIDLRESVRLSWNAWTASGLRLNPLRKHVVASRRTRSAYQEQFKVGKRTLLDLLDSQNEFYEAQIEYARGQNEEVYSRYRILNGMGLLLCYLKMRLPQNVINNDVFSSAQTHILLDQSMDGVPYPDTSEKALALAQPVKNMETTPLTPAIVNKNTARPTPATAPIWYVNAGKFTAQANAIALHNRLKSQGFNVFIKPTPTGHCVLVGPFEFKENAGNAMERLKEIAHVQCRLVTFKQVPKVG
;
A
#
# COMPACT_ATOMS: atom_id res chain seq x y z
N MET A 1 -46.60 56.61 23.04
CA MET A 1 -45.32 56.40 22.32
C MET A 1 -45.00 54.90 22.41
N LYS A 2 -45.22 54.12 21.35
CA LYS A 2 -44.93 52.67 21.32
C LYS A 2 -43.52 52.49 20.75
N LEU A 3 -42.60 51.99 21.58
CA LEU A 3 -41.19 51.79 21.24
C LEU A 3 -41.04 50.40 20.61
N TYR A 4 -40.67 50.34 19.33
CA TYR A 4 -40.31 49.08 18.65
C TYR A 4 -38.89 48.68 19.03
N LEU A 5 -38.74 47.50 19.63
CA LEU A 5 -37.46 46.86 19.91
C LEU A 5 -37.07 46.01 18.68
N VAL A 6 -36.09 46.48 17.91
CA VAL A 6 -35.52 45.74 16.76
C VAL A 6 -34.45 44.79 17.30
N LEU A 7 -34.72 43.48 17.18
CA LEU A 7 -33.78 42.41 17.52
C LEU A 7 -32.79 42.25 16.36
N ALA A 8 -31.53 42.65 16.55
CA ALA A 8 -30.46 42.41 15.59
C ALA A 8 -29.85 41.02 15.85
N THR A 9 -30.17 40.05 14.99
CA THR A 9 -29.55 38.72 14.95
C THR A 9 -28.11 38.83 14.44
N LEU A 10 -27.14 38.69 15.36
CA LEU A 10 -25.72 38.64 15.05
C LEU A 10 -25.38 37.25 14.47
N CYS A 11 -25.24 37.15 13.14
CA CYS A 11 -24.71 35.97 12.47
C CYS A 11 -23.22 35.81 12.84
N ILE A 12 -22.91 34.88 13.75
CA ILE A 12 -21.55 34.42 14.01
C ILE A 12 -21.15 33.50 12.86
N THR A 13 -20.43 34.02 11.88
CA THR A 13 -19.79 33.21 10.85
C THR A 13 -18.55 32.55 11.46
N THR A 14 -18.63 31.28 11.85
CA THR A 14 -17.43 30.50 12.14
C THR A 14 -16.65 30.31 10.84
N PRO A 15 -15.33 30.61 10.80
CA PRO A 15 -14.54 30.31 9.63
C PRO A 15 -14.53 28.78 9.46
N VAL A 16 -15.05 28.32 8.32
CA VAL A 16 -14.87 26.94 7.88
C VAL A 16 -13.36 26.74 7.70
N MET A 17 -12.71 26.07 8.65
CA MET A 17 -11.32 25.68 8.51
C MET A 17 -11.26 24.54 7.48
N ALA A 18 -10.60 24.81 6.37
CA ALA A 18 -10.38 23.84 5.31
C ALA A 18 -8.92 23.41 5.42
N ASP A 19 -8.67 22.11 5.58
CA ASP A 19 -7.32 21.59 5.78
C ASP A 19 -6.46 21.86 4.54
N THR A 20 -5.31 22.47 4.76
CA THR A 20 -4.28 22.66 3.73
C THR A 20 -3.29 21.50 3.75
N LEU A 21 -2.65 21.22 2.62
CA LEU A 21 -1.58 20.23 2.53
C LEU A 21 -0.45 20.49 3.55
N ASN A 22 -0.12 21.76 3.78
CA ASN A 22 0.91 22.16 4.73
C ASN A 22 0.54 21.77 6.16
N GLU A 23 -0.71 22.02 6.58
CA GLU A 23 -1.21 21.61 7.89
C GLU A 23 -1.28 20.09 8.04
N ALA A 24 -1.67 19.37 6.97
CA ALA A 24 -1.66 17.91 6.97
C ALA A 24 -0.26 17.34 7.18
N VAL A 25 0.75 17.88 6.49
CA VAL A 25 2.15 17.46 6.66
C VAL A 25 2.66 17.82 8.04
N GLN A 26 2.39 19.03 8.53
CA GLN A 26 2.78 19.44 9.88
C GLN A 26 2.16 18.55 10.96
N HIS A 27 0.86 18.26 10.84
CA HIS A 27 0.16 17.38 11.76
C HIS A 27 0.71 15.94 11.70
N GLY A 28 0.95 15.41 10.50
CA GLY A 28 1.58 14.11 10.33
C GLY A 28 2.97 14.05 10.97
N MET A 29 3.79 15.09 10.84
CA MET A 29 5.14 15.10 11.43
C MET A 29 5.12 15.07 12.97
N ILE A 30 4.14 15.70 13.62
CA ILE A 30 4.03 15.70 15.10
C ILE A 30 3.32 14.46 15.65
N SER A 31 2.53 13.76 14.84
CA SER A 31 1.72 12.61 15.28
C SER A 31 2.32 11.25 14.88
N ASN A 32 3.10 11.20 13.79
CA ASN A 32 3.54 9.94 13.20
C ASN A 32 4.66 9.25 14.01
N PRO A 33 4.45 8.01 14.48
CA PRO A 33 5.41 7.27 15.30
C PRO A 33 6.81 7.10 14.69
N ASP A 34 6.93 7.01 13.36
CA ASP A 34 8.24 6.80 12.72
C ASP A 34 9.12 8.04 12.85
N VAL A 35 8.54 9.24 12.71
CA VAL A 35 9.26 10.51 12.93
C VAL A 35 9.58 10.69 14.40
N LEU A 36 8.63 10.38 15.30
CA LEU A 36 8.84 10.46 16.75
C LEU A 36 9.97 9.51 17.21
N TYR A 37 9.96 8.26 16.72
CA TYR A 37 10.98 7.25 17.00
C TYR A 37 12.37 7.70 16.57
N ASN A 38 12.52 8.18 15.32
CA ASN A 38 13.81 8.64 14.82
C ASN A 38 14.29 9.91 15.54
N THR A 39 13.36 10.80 15.90
CA THR A 39 13.67 11.98 16.73
C THR A 39 14.21 11.57 18.10
N ALA A 40 13.57 10.63 18.78
CA ALA A 40 14.03 10.10 20.06
C ALA A 40 15.41 9.41 19.93
N LYS A 41 15.63 8.67 18.84
CA LYS A 41 16.94 8.06 18.53
C LYS A 41 18.03 9.10 18.32
N SER A 42 17.73 10.20 17.62
CA SER A 42 18.67 11.32 17.45
C SER A 42 18.97 12.02 18.77
N LEU A 43 17.96 12.24 19.63
CA LEU A 43 18.16 12.82 20.96
C LEU A 43 18.98 11.90 21.88
N SER A 44 18.75 10.59 21.83
CA SER A 44 19.55 9.59 22.54
C SER A 44 21.01 9.61 22.06
N ALA A 45 21.24 9.65 20.75
CA ALA A 45 22.59 9.78 20.18
C ALA A 45 23.28 11.09 20.61
N ARG A 46 22.53 12.19 20.78
CA ARG A 46 23.06 13.44 21.34
C ARG A 46 23.55 13.25 22.78
N GLN A 47 22.78 12.57 23.63
CA GLN A 47 23.23 12.24 24.99
C GLN A 47 24.42 11.28 25.00
N GLY A 48 24.59 10.47 23.96
CA GLY A 48 25.80 9.68 23.73
C GLY A 48 27.09 10.53 23.67
N ILE A 49 27.01 11.76 23.14
CA ILE A 49 28.14 12.69 23.12
C ILE A 49 28.52 13.10 24.55
N ASP A 50 27.54 13.49 25.35
CA ASP A 50 27.79 13.93 26.73
C ASP A 50 28.26 12.77 27.61
N LYS A 51 27.71 11.57 27.40
CA LYS A 51 28.22 10.32 28.00
C LYS A 51 29.69 10.08 27.63
N ALA A 52 30.06 10.23 26.36
CA ALA A 52 31.44 10.04 25.91
C ALA A 52 32.37 11.13 26.48
N LYS A 53 31.90 12.38 26.56
CA LYS A 53 32.62 13.49 27.23
C LYS A 53 32.80 13.24 28.72
N GLY A 54 31.89 12.50 29.36
CA GLY A 54 32.01 12.00 30.73
C GLY A 54 33.38 11.39 31.03
N ALA A 55 33.97 10.69 30.06
CA ALA A 55 35.29 10.05 30.21
C ALA A 55 36.47 11.03 30.35
N TYR A 56 36.29 12.33 30.05
CA TYR A 56 37.30 13.35 30.35
C TYR A 56 37.30 13.81 31.81
N TYR A 57 36.19 13.63 32.50
CA TYR A 57 36.02 14.08 33.88
C TYR A 57 36.46 12.99 34.87
N PRO A 58 36.77 13.37 36.11
CA PRO A 58 37.13 12.38 37.12
C PRO A 58 35.91 11.58 37.51
N THR A 59 36.08 10.27 37.71
CA THR A 59 35.07 9.45 38.39
C THR A 59 35.36 9.46 39.89
N VAL A 60 34.30 9.45 40.71
CA VAL A 60 34.40 9.34 42.17
C VAL A 60 33.44 8.26 42.62
N ASP A 61 33.98 7.16 43.12
CA ASP A 61 33.23 5.96 43.47
C ASP A 61 33.43 5.64 44.96
N LEU A 62 32.34 5.40 45.67
CA LEU A 62 32.33 4.96 47.07
C LEU A 62 31.89 3.50 47.11
N ASN A 63 32.75 2.63 47.62
CA ASN A 63 32.47 1.24 47.91
C ASN A 63 32.42 1.07 49.43
N ALA A 64 31.40 0.38 49.94
CA ALA A 64 31.29 0.06 51.35
C ALA A 64 30.72 -1.35 51.52
N GLY A 65 31.27 -2.10 52.46
CA GLY A 65 30.92 -3.50 52.72
C GLY A 65 30.94 -3.80 54.22
N PHE A 66 30.06 -4.69 54.63
CA PHE A 66 30.02 -5.25 55.97
C PHE A 66 29.72 -6.74 55.86
N GLY A 67 30.49 -7.58 56.55
CA GLY A 67 30.33 -9.02 56.47
C GLY A 67 31.15 -9.77 57.50
N ARG A 68 31.09 -11.09 57.45
CA ARG A 68 31.91 -11.97 58.28
C ARG A 68 33.01 -12.57 57.42
N GLU A 69 34.25 -12.35 57.82
CA GLU A 69 35.44 -12.88 57.18
C GLU A 69 35.99 -14.03 58.01
N TRP A 70 36.30 -15.14 57.37
CA TRP A 70 37.16 -16.19 57.91
C TRP A 70 38.52 -16.05 57.23
N SER A 71 39.59 -15.81 58.01
CA SER A 71 40.92 -15.49 57.51
C SER A 71 41.99 -16.40 58.13
N GLU A 72 42.88 -16.92 57.29
CA GLU A 72 44.04 -17.73 57.67
C GLU A 72 45.24 -17.21 56.87
N ASN A 73 46.08 -16.36 57.47
CA ASN A 73 47.22 -15.73 56.79
C ASN A 73 48.43 -15.59 57.74
N PRO A 74 49.63 -15.24 57.23
CA PRO A 74 50.83 -15.13 58.07
C PRO A 74 50.70 -14.11 59.20
N THR A 75 49.88 -13.08 59.00
CA THR A 75 49.62 -12.02 59.98
C THR A 75 48.75 -12.53 61.13
N THR A 76 47.73 -13.36 60.86
CA THR A 76 46.93 -14.03 61.91
C THR A 76 47.75 -15.07 62.67
N ALA A 77 48.57 -15.84 61.95
CA ALA A 77 49.43 -16.86 62.55
C ALA A 77 50.53 -16.27 63.46
N ALA A 78 51.03 -15.08 63.14
CA ALA A 78 52.04 -14.38 63.93
C ALA A 78 51.52 -13.80 65.24
N ILE A 79 50.21 -13.55 65.36
CA ILE A 79 49.60 -12.93 66.55
C ILE A 79 49.13 -13.97 67.56
N ASP A 80 48.47 -15.05 67.10
CA ASP A 80 47.79 -16.02 67.98
C ASP A 80 48.30 -17.48 67.84
N GLY A 81 49.38 -17.73 67.06
CA GLY A 81 49.86 -19.09 66.71
C GLY A 81 49.16 -19.66 65.46
N PRO A 82 49.51 -20.89 64.98
CA PRO A 82 48.91 -21.46 63.77
C PRO A 82 47.39 -21.64 63.96
N GLY A 83 46.59 -20.78 63.32
CA GLY A 83 45.13 -20.80 63.43
C GLY A 83 44.43 -19.78 62.52
N ALA A 84 43.16 -20.06 62.23
CA ALA A 84 42.27 -19.22 61.44
C ALA A 84 41.32 -18.40 62.33
N ARG A 85 40.90 -17.23 61.87
CA ARG A 85 40.07 -16.30 62.64
C ARG A 85 38.83 -15.87 61.89
N THR A 86 37.70 -15.88 62.59
CA THR A 86 36.45 -15.34 62.09
C THR A 86 36.18 -13.97 62.70
N LEU A 87 36.14 -12.92 61.89
CA LEU A 87 35.87 -11.54 62.33
C LEU A 87 34.70 -10.93 61.57
N ASN A 88 34.05 -9.94 62.17
CA ASN A 88 33.13 -9.06 61.46
C ASN A 88 33.95 -7.96 60.77
N ARG A 89 34.08 -8.05 59.45
CA ARG A 89 34.80 -7.13 58.57
C ARG A 89 33.89 -5.96 58.19
N THR A 90 34.41 -4.75 58.32
CA THR A 90 33.81 -3.54 57.76
C THR A 90 34.82 -2.90 56.84
N GLU A 91 34.42 -2.58 55.62
CA GLU A 91 35.26 -1.92 54.63
C GLU A 91 34.54 -0.71 54.05
N SER A 92 35.28 0.38 53.86
CA SER A 92 34.81 1.54 53.13
C SER A 92 35.98 2.12 52.35
N TYR A 93 35.76 2.40 51.07
CA TYR A 93 36.78 2.78 50.12
C TYR A 93 36.21 3.83 49.18
N ILE A 94 36.79 5.02 49.17
CA ILE A 94 36.48 6.04 48.17
C ILE A 94 37.66 6.16 47.20
N GLU A 95 37.36 6.15 45.90
CA GLU A 95 38.34 6.30 44.83
C GLU A 95 37.92 7.43 43.91
N MET A 96 38.84 8.36 43.67
CA MET A 96 38.77 9.30 42.56
C MET A 96 39.76 8.86 41.48
N LYS A 97 39.27 8.68 40.26
CA LYS A 97 40.08 8.32 39.10
C LYS A 97 39.93 9.37 38.00
N GLN A 98 41.05 9.97 37.60
CA GLN A 98 41.12 10.90 36.48
C GLN A 98 42.00 10.32 35.37
N ASN A 99 41.43 10.14 34.19
CA ASN A 99 42.23 9.74 33.03
C ASN A 99 43.11 10.92 32.56
N LEU A 100 44.42 10.72 32.52
CA LEU A 100 45.38 11.71 32.01
C LEU A 100 45.71 11.45 30.53
N PHE A 101 45.83 10.18 30.13
CA PHE A 101 46.12 9.78 28.77
C PHE A 101 45.47 8.43 28.43
N ALA A 102 44.86 8.32 27.26
CA ALA A 102 44.17 7.10 26.81
C ALA A 102 44.41 6.82 25.31
N GLY A 103 45.60 7.12 24.79
CA GLY A 103 45.94 6.81 23.39
C GLY A 103 45.07 7.49 22.34
N GLY A 104 44.41 8.60 22.67
CA GLY A 104 43.40 9.25 21.81
C GLY A 104 42.04 8.57 21.78
N GLY A 105 41.84 7.45 22.47
CA GLY A 105 40.58 6.69 22.47
C GLY A 105 39.37 7.51 22.94
N ILE A 106 39.51 8.31 24.00
CA ILE A 106 38.42 9.17 24.48
C ILE A 106 38.07 10.25 23.45
N VAL A 107 39.07 10.85 22.81
CA VAL A 107 38.86 11.88 21.77
C VAL A 107 38.11 11.31 20.59
N ASN A 108 38.52 10.12 20.13
CA ASN A 108 37.88 9.46 19.00
C ASN A 108 36.50 8.90 19.36
N GLU A 109 36.26 8.48 20.61
CA GLU A 109 34.94 8.07 21.08
C GLU A 109 33.96 9.25 21.10
N VAL A 110 34.40 10.44 21.51
CA VAL A 110 33.57 11.66 21.39
C VAL A 110 33.27 11.97 19.93
N LYS A 111 34.29 11.97 19.05
CA LYS A 111 34.10 12.19 17.60
C LYS A 111 33.17 11.16 16.97
N ARG A 112 33.25 9.89 17.39
CA ARG A 112 32.36 8.82 16.95
C ARG A 112 30.92 9.14 17.32
N ASN A 113 30.65 9.47 18.59
CA ASN A 113 29.31 9.83 19.05
C ASN A 113 28.78 11.11 18.39
N GLU A 114 29.65 12.08 18.08
CA GLU A 114 29.29 13.27 17.31
C GLU A 114 28.85 12.93 15.88
N ASN A 115 29.61 12.10 15.18
CA ASN A 115 29.25 11.64 13.83
C ASN A 115 27.98 10.78 13.84
N LEU A 116 27.82 9.91 14.84
CA LEU A 116 26.60 9.13 15.06
C LEU A 116 25.39 10.05 15.24
N TYR A 117 25.48 11.08 16.08
CA TYR A 117 24.42 12.07 16.26
C TYR A 117 24.06 12.77 14.95
N GLN A 118 25.05 13.23 14.18
CA GLN A 118 24.80 13.86 12.87
C GLN A 118 24.11 12.88 11.90
N ALA A 119 24.55 11.62 11.85
CA ALA A 119 23.92 10.61 11.03
C ALA A 119 22.45 10.38 11.42
N GLN A 120 22.15 10.23 12.72
CA GLN A 120 20.77 10.03 13.20
C GLN A 120 19.89 11.27 12.96
N LYS A 121 20.44 12.48 13.12
CA LYS A 121 19.73 13.73 12.81
C LYS A 121 19.33 13.79 11.33
N LEU A 122 20.25 13.45 10.42
CA LEU A 122 19.99 13.44 8.99
C LEU A 122 19.06 12.30 8.58
N LYS A 123 19.15 11.12 9.21
CA LYS A 123 18.18 10.02 9.04
C LYS A 123 16.77 10.45 9.44
N THR A 124 16.63 11.16 10.56
CA THR A 124 15.34 11.73 10.99
C THR A 124 14.79 12.71 9.96
N GLN A 125 15.66 13.54 9.37
CA GLN A 125 15.24 14.42 8.28
C GLN A 125 14.78 13.65 7.04
N GLY A 126 15.48 12.58 6.65
CA GLY A 126 15.06 11.72 5.53
C GLY A 126 13.69 11.09 5.77
N VAL A 127 13.46 10.52 6.95
CA VAL A 127 12.16 9.95 7.34
C VAL A 127 11.05 11.00 7.30
N ALA A 128 11.33 12.24 7.70
CA ALA A 128 10.37 13.33 7.60
C ALA A 128 10.08 13.76 6.14
N GLU A 129 11.08 13.76 5.25
CA GLU A 129 10.89 14.01 3.81
C GLU A 129 10.00 12.92 3.18
N ASP A 130 10.23 11.66 3.55
CA ASP A 130 9.47 10.52 3.03
C ASP A 130 8.03 10.51 3.57
N LEU A 131 7.85 10.82 4.86
CA LEU A 131 6.52 11.01 5.45
C LEU A 131 5.78 12.16 4.75
N ALA A 132 6.44 13.29 4.49
CA ALA A 132 5.81 14.40 3.78
C ALA A 132 5.34 13.97 2.39
N LEU A 133 6.13 13.17 1.67
CA LEU A 133 5.72 12.62 0.37
C LEU A 133 4.54 11.65 0.48
N ASP A 134 4.51 10.78 1.50
CA ASP A 134 3.38 9.87 1.71
C ASP A 134 2.11 10.66 2.07
N VAL A 135 2.20 11.68 2.93
CA VAL A 135 1.07 12.58 3.23
C VAL A 135 0.58 13.27 1.96
N VAL A 136 1.48 13.79 1.12
CA VAL A 136 1.12 14.37 -0.19
C VAL A 136 0.37 13.35 -1.05
N ASN A 137 0.84 12.11 -1.13
CA ASN A 137 0.17 11.05 -1.87
C ASN A 137 -1.24 10.82 -1.32
N ARG A 138 -1.39 10.56 -0.01
CA ARG A 138 -2.71 10.31 0.61
C ARG A 138 -3.67 11.47 0.42
N TYR A 139 -3.18 12.71 0.57
CA TYR A 139 -3.93 13.93 0.37
C TYR A 139 -4.48 14.03 -1.07
N LEU A 140 -3.61 13.80 -2.06
CA LEU A 140 -3.96 13.81 -3.48
C LEU A 140 -4.94 12.67 -3.83
N GLN A 141 -4.78 11.48 -3.25
CA GLN A 141 -5.71 10.36 -3.44
C GLN A 141 -7.12 10.69 -2.93
N VAL A 142 -7.25 11.32 -1.75
CA VAL A 142 -8.58 11.75 -1.26
C VAL A 142 -9.23 12.71 -2.26
N LEU A 143 -8.51 13.74 -2.72
CA LEU A 143 -9.03 14.69 -3.72
C LEU A 143 -9.41 14.00 -5.06
N LEU A 144 -8.60 13.05 -5.52
CA LEU A 144 -8.87 12.26 -6.72
C LEU A 144 -10.17 11.46 -6.55
N HIS A 145 -10.30 10.70 -5.46
CA HIS A 145 -11.47 9.85 -5.24
C HIS A 145 -12.76 10.64 -4.98
N GLU A 146 -12.68 11.83 -4.38
CA GLU A 146 -13.83 12.75 -4.30
C GLU A 146 -14.30 13.18 -5.69
N LYS A 147 -13.36 13.48 -6.60
CA LYS A 147 -13.65 13.81 -8.00
C LYS A 147 -14.21 12.62 -8.78
N LEU A 148 -13.67 11.41 -8.59
CA LEU A 148 -14.16 10.19 -9.23
C LEU A 148 -15.58 9.84 -8.77
N LEU A 149 -15.88 9.99 -7.48
CA LEU A 149 -17.24 9.85 -6.96
C LEU A 149 -18.19 10.89 -7.59
N GLY A 150 -17.73 12.13 -7.76
CA GLY A 150 -18.45 13.15 -8.50
C GLY A 150 -18.81 12.71 -9.92
N TYR A 151 -17.86 12.13 -10.66
CA TYR A 151 -18.10 11.58 -11.99
C TYR A 151 -19.08 10.40 -11.99
N ALA A 152 -18.94 9.47 -11.04
CA ALA A 152 -19.85 8.33 -10.92
C ALA A 152 -21.29 8.78 -10.66
N ARG A 153 -21.50 9.77 -9.78
CA ARG A 153 -22.83 10.36 -9.51
C ARG A 153 -23.41 11.10 -10.71
N ILE A 154 -22.58 11.80 -11.49
CA ILE A 154 -23.02 12.42 -12.75
C ILE A 154 -23.43 11.33 -13.76
N ASN A 155 -22.65 10.26 -13.88
CA ASN A 155 -22.94 9.16 -14.78
C ASN A 155 -24.24 8.43 -14.41
N LEU A 156 -24.45 8.16 -13.11
CA LEU A 156 -25.71 7.61 -12.60
C LEU A 156 -26.91 8.48 -12.95
N ARG A 157 -26.81 9.81 -12.73
CA ARG A 157 -27.89 10.74 -13.13
C ARG A 157 -28.17 10.70 -14.62
N ALA A 158 -27.14 10.58 -15.46
CA ALA A 158 -27.31 10.44 -16.91
C ALA A 158 -28.04 9.13 -17.27
N HIS A 159 -27.63 7.99 -16.70
CA HIS A 159 -28.30 6.70 -16.94
C HIS A 159 -29.74 6.66 -16.41
N ARG A 160 -30.02 7.28 -15.26
CA ARG A 160 -31.40 7.46 -14.75
C ARG A 160 -32.28 8.24 -15.72
N SER A 161 -31.75 9.33 -16.28
CA SER A 161 -32.47 10.13 -17.29
C SER A 161 -32.75 9.33 -18.55
N VAL A 162 -31.78 8.56 -19.05
CA VAL A 162 -31.97 7.70 -20.24
C VAL A 162 -32.99 6.59 -19.96
N PHE A 163 -32.91 5.92 -18.80
CA PHE A 163 -33.86 4.91 -18.40
C PHE A 163 -35.29 5.46 -18.32
N GLY A 164 -35.49 6.66 -17.75
CA GLY A 164 -36.79 7.32 -17.71
C GLY A 164 -37.38 7.54 -19.10
N MET A 165 -36.57 8.05 -20.05
CA MET A 165 -36.99 8.25 -21.44
C MET A 165 -37.36 6.93 -22.14
N ILE A 166 -36.58 5.86 -21.92
CA ILE A 166 -36.88 4.54 -22.51
C ILE A 166 -38.14 3.94 -21.92
N LYS A 167 -38.34 4.09 -20.61
CA LYS A 167 -39.54 3.62 -19.94
C LYS A 167 -40.78 4.30 -20.49
N GLU A 168 -40.79 5.63 -20.60
CA GLU A 168 -41.92 6.37 -21.18
C GLU A 168 -42.23 5.93 -22.62
N ARG A 169 -41.20 5.70 -23.45
CA ARG A 169 -41.39 5.18 -24.81
C ARG A 169 -41.93 3.75 -24.81
N SER A 170 -41.48 2.90 -23.89
CA SER A 170 -41.96 1.53 -23.74
C SER A 170 -43.41 1.49 -23.27
N ASP A 171 -43.77 2.32 -22.30
CA ASP A 171 -45.15 2.45 -21.77
C ASP A 171 -46.11 2.97 -22.85
N ALA A 172 -45.62 3.76 -23.80
CA ALA A 172 -46.34 4.20 -24.99
C ALA A 172 -46.34 3.17 -26.15
N GLY A 173 -45.72 2.00 -25.99
CA GLY A 173 -45.63 0.96 -27.01
C GLY A 173 -44.65 1.26 -28.16
N LEU A 174 -43.75 2.22 -27.98
CA LEU A 174 -42.81 2.73 -29.00
C LEU A 174 -41.38 2.18 -28.87
N SER A 175 -41.09 1.37 -27.84
CA SER A 175 -39.77 0.75 -27.59
C SER A 175 -39.90 -0.77 -27.40
N ARG A 176 -38.79 -1.48 -27.63
CA ARG A 176 -38.73 -2.94 -27.47
C ARG A 176 -38.41 -3.29 -26.01
N GLU A 177 -38.91 -4.41 -25.49
CA GLU A 177 -38.56 -4.90 -24.14
C GLU A 177 -37.05 -5.02 -23.94
N ALA A 178 -36.32 -5.49 -24.96
CA ALA A 178 -34.86 -5.59 -24.93
C ALA A 178 -34.14 -4.23 -24.72
N GLU A 179 -34.70 -3.12 -25.20
CA GLU A 179 -34.13 -1.77 -24.98
C GLU A 179 -34.35 -1.31 -23.53
N LEU A 180 -35.51 -1.66 -22.95
CA LEU A 180 -35.82 -1.39 -21.55
C LEU A 180 -34.89 -2.18 -20.62
N ASP A 181 -34.71 -3.47 -20.89
CA ASP A 181 -33.79 -4.34 -20.14
C ASP A 181 -32.34 -3.84 -20.25
N GLN A 182 -31.91 -3.42 -21.44
CA GLN A 182 -30.57 -2.87 -21.64
C GLN A 182 -30.35 -1.56 -20.88
N ALA A 183 -31.34 -0.65 -20.89
CA ALA A 183 -31.29 0.59 -20.11
C ALA A 183 -31.27 0.30 -18.60
N SER A 184 -32.08 -0.66 -18.15
CA SER A 184 -32.13 -1.13 -16.76
C SER A 184 -30.78 -1.69 -16.31
N ALA A 185 -30.17 -2.58 -17.13
CA ALA A 185 -28.86 -3.15 -16.84
C ALA A 185 -27.75 -2.09 -16.75
N ARG A 186 -27.73 -1.09 -17.64
CA ARG A 186 -26.76 0.01 -17.56
C ARG A 186 -26.99 0.91 -16.36
N LEU A 187 -28.25 1.15 -15.97
CA LEU A 187 -28.58 1.89 -14.76
C LEU A 187 -28.07 1.14 -13.51
N ALA A 188 -28.35 -0.15 -13.39
CA ALA A 188 -27.88 -0.98 -12.28
C ALA A 188 -26.34 -1.00 -12.18
N LEU A 189 -25.64 -1.09 -13.32
CA LEU A 189 -24.18 -0.98 -13.35
C LEU A 189 -23.69 0.40 -12.88
N ALA A 190 -24.37 1.49 -13.27
CA ALA A 190 -24.01 2.82 -12.80
C ALA A 190 -24.24 3.01 -11.30
N GLU A 191 -25.26 2.36 -10.72
CA GLU A 191 -25.51 2.33 -9.27
C GLU A 191 -24.40 1.57 -8.54
N ALA A 192 -24.03 0.39 -9.03
CA ALA A 192 -22.91 -0.38 -8.51
C ALA A 192 -21.59 0.42 -8.53
N ASN A 193 -21.32 1.15 -9.62
CA ASN A 193 -20.13 2.00 -9.75
C ASN A 193 -20.08 3.14 -8.72
N VAL A 194 -21.24 3.72 -8.36
CA VAL A 194 -21.29 4.74 -7.28
C VAL A 194 -20.97 4.11 -5.93
N ILE A 195 -21.53 2.92 -5.64
CA ILE A 195 -21.25 2.20 -4.39
C ILE A 195 -19.75 1.88 -4.29
N SER A 196 -19.14 1.38 -5.36
CA SER A 196 -17.69 1.12 -5.41
C SER A 196 -16.88 2.41 -5.24
N ALA A 197 -17.28 3.52 -5.87
CA ALA A 197 -16.60 4.81 -5.73
C ALA A 197 -16.67 5.35 -4.28
N GLU A 198 -17.81 5.17 -3.60
CA GLU A 198 -17.98 5.55 -2.20
C GLU A 198 -17.12 4.69 -1.25
N ALA A 199 -17.05 3.37 -1.50
CA ALA A 199 -16.17 2.48 -0.77
C ALA A 199 -14.70 2.86 -0.95
N ASN A 200 -14.26 3.10 -2.19
CA ASN A 200 -12.88 3.53 -2.49
C ASN A 200 -12.56 4.88 -1.85
N LEU A 201 -13.49 5.85 -1.84
CA LEU A 201 -13.30 7.12 -1.15
C LEU A 201 -13.11 6.90 0.36
N ARG A 202 -13.91 6.02 0.97
CA ARG A 202 -13.77 5.68 2.39
C ARG A 202 -12.41 5.06 2.68
N GLU A 203 -11.95 4.14 1.85
CA GLU A 203 -10.63 3.51 1.97
C GLU A 203 -9.50 4.54 1.95
N VAL A 204 -9.49 5.47 0.99
CA VAL A 204 -8.43 6.49 0.93
C VAL A 204 -8.50 7.47 2.09
N LYS A 205 -9.69 7.75 2.64
CA LYS A 205 -9.83 8.56 3.87
C LYS A 205 -9.27 7.85 5.09
N ILE A 206 -9.47 6.54 5.22
CA ILE A 206 -8.87 5.72 6.28
C ILE A 206 -7.33 5.73 6.15
N ASN A 207 -6.81 5.52 4.93
CA ASN A 207 -5.38 5.56 4.67
C ASN A 207 -4.75 6.93 4.96
N TYR A 208 -5.47 8.02 4.68
CA TYR A 208 -5.07 9.37 5.06
C TYR A 208 -5.02 9.52 6.59
N ALA A 209 -6.08 9.11 7.28
CA ALA A 209 -6.17 9.22 8.73
C ALA A 209 -5.08 8.42 9.45
N LYS A 210 -4.74 7.24 8.93
CA LYS A 210 -3.62 6.42 9.42
C LYS A 210 -2.27 7.17 9.41
N VAL A 211 -1.99 7.93 8.36
CA VAL A 211 -0.67 8.58 8.16
C VAL A 211 -0.61 9.95 8.84
N VAL A 212 -1.70 10.73 8.73
CA VAL A 212 -1.77 12.10 9.27
C VAL A 212 -2.17 12.12 10.75
N GLY A 213 -2.91 11.12 11.21
CA GLY A 213 -3.44 11.05 12.57
C GLY A 213 -4.72 11.86 12.80
N LYS A 214 -5.44 12.22 11.73
CA LYS A 214 -6.79 12.83 11.79
C LYS A 214 -7.58 12.55 10.52
N TRP A 215 -8.91 12.57 10.61
CA TRP A 215 -9.78 12.47 9.44
C TRP A 215 -9.59 13.66 8.49
N PRO A 216 -9.73 13.48 7.16
CA PRO A 216 -9.64 14.59 6.22
C PRO A 216 -10.90 15.45 6.27
N GLU A 217 -10.76 16.71 6.66
CA GLU A 217 -11.81 17.71 6.65
C GLU A 217 -11.67 18.65 5.43
N ARG A 218 -12.70 18.73 4.58
CA ARG A 218 -12.79 19.62 3.40
C ARG A 218 -11.43 20.07 2.82
N LEU A 219 -10.70 19.12 2.24
CA LEU A 219 -9.35 19.36 1.73
C LEU A 219 -9.34 20.41 0.61
N LEU A 220 -8.40 21.36 0.67
CA LEU A 220 -8.19 22.33 -0.40
C LEU A 220 -7.26 21.77 -1.48
N TYR A 221 -7.44 22.18 -2.74
CA TYR A 221 -6.48 21.80 -3.78
C TYR A 221 -5.11 22.44 -3.48
N PRO A 222 -4.00 21.67 -3.47
CA PRO A 222 -2.72 22.15 -2.95
C PRO A 222 -1.98 23.05 -3.94
N ARG A 223 -1.00 23.81 -3.44
CA ARG A 223 -0.07 24.57 -4.28
C ARG A 223 0.91 23.64 -4.98
N VAL A 224 0.59 23.28 -6.22
CA VAL A 224 1.43 22.44 -7.08
C VAL A 224 2.78 23.12 -7.40
N PRO A 225 3.93 22.41 -7.28
CA PRO A 225 5.23 22.92 -7.69
C PRO A 225 5.23 23.34 -9.15
N LYS A 226 5.71 24.54 -9.46
CA LYS A 226 5.79 25.02 -10.85
C LYS A 226 7.06 24.50 -11.51
N ASN A 227 7.14 24.63 -12.84
CA ASN A 227 8.37 24.27 -13.57
C ASN A 227 9.58 25.10 -13.13
N SER A 228 9.37 26.30 -12.56
CA SER A 228 10.45 27.12 -11.97
C SER A 228 10.92 26.62 -10.60
N ASP A 229 10.09 25.85 -9.89
CA ASP A 229 10.44 25.23 -8.60
C ASP A 229 11.18 23.90 -8.80
N LEU A 230 11.23 23.39 -10.04
CA LEU A 230 11.90 22.14 -10.43
C LEU A 230 13.21 22.45 -11.18
N PRO A 231 14.21 21.57 -11.09
CA PRO A 231 15.45 21.72 -11.83
C PRO A 231 15.21 21.65 -13.35
N PRO A 232 16.03 22.34 -14.16
CA PRO A 232 15.78 22.48 -15.61
C PRO A 232 15.99 21.19 -16.39
N ASN A 233 16.75 20.23 -15.86
CA ASN A 233 17.00 18.94 -16.48
C ASN A 233 17.30 17.87 -15.42
N LEU A 234 17.21 16.61 -15.84
CA LEU A 234 17.47 15.43 -15.00
C LEU A 234 18.88 15.45 -14.38
N GLY A 235 19.89 15.91 -15.13
CA GLY A 235 21.27 15.99 -14.63
C GLY A 235 21.37 16.90 -13.41
N LYS A 236 20.76 18.08 -13.47
CA LYS A 236 20.68 19.01 -12.33
C LYS A 236 19.85 18.48 -11.17
N ALA A 237 18.78 17.73 -11.44
CA ALA A 237 18.01 17.07 -10.39
C ALA A 237 18.85 16.05 -9.61
N ILE A 238 19.62 15.22 -10.33
CA ILE A 238 20.51 14.23 -9.72
C ILE A 238 21.63 14.92 -8.92
N GLU A 239 22.25 15.96 -9.49
CA GLU A 239 23.30 16.74 -8.81
C GLU A 239 22.79 17.32 -7.47
N GLN A 240 21.63 18.00 -7.51
CA GLN A 240 21.01 18.56 -6.30
C GLN A 240 20.63 17.49 -5.28
N GLY A 241 20.11 16.34 -5.73
CA GLY A 241 19.81 15.23 -4.83
C GLY A 241 21.06 14.65 -4.17
N LEU A 242 22.15 14.45 -4.91
CA LEU A 242 23.39 13.92 -4.35
C LEU A 242 24.01 14.84 -3.29
N GLU A 243 23.83 16.16 -3.44
CA GLU A 243 24.33 17.18 -2.50
C GLU A 243 23.43 17.34 -1.27
N ASN A 244 22.10 17.40 -1.47
CA ASN A 244 21.17 17.84 -0.43
C ASN A 244 20.42 16.70 0.26
N HIS A 245 20.25 15.55 -0.38
CA HIS A 245 19.36 14.50 0.13
C HIS A 245 19.82 13.98 1.50
N PRO A 246 18.96 14.00 2.54
CA PRO A 246 19.36 13.66 3.90
C PRO A 246 19.95 12.25 4.04
N THR A 247 19.39 11.25 3.35
CA THR A 247 19.90 9.87 3.36
C THR A 247 21.34 9.74 2.83
N ILE A 248 21.71 10.55 1.83
CA ILE A 248 23.08 10.58 1.32
C ILE A 248 23.98 11.22 2.35
N ARG A 249 23.59 12.38 2.88
CA ARG A 249 24.37 13.09 3.90
C ARG A 249 24.54 12.23 5.17
N SER A 250 23.53 11.45 5.56
CA SER A 250 23.64 10.54 6.70
C SER A 250 24.62 9.39 6.43
N SER A 251 24.65 8.83 5.22
CA SER A 251 25.62 7.77 4.90
C SER A 251 27.07 8.26 4.89
N TYR A 252 27.31 9.53 4.49
CA TYR A 252 28.62 10.16 4.70
C TYR A 252 28.98 10.32 6.18
N ALA A 253 28.01 10.64 7.04
CA ALA A 253 28.22 10.72 8.49
C ALA A 253 28.46 9.33 9.11
N ASP A 254 27.75 8.29 8.65
CA ASP A 254 27.98 6.90 9.07
C ASP A 254 29.40 6.43 8.71
N VAL A 255 29.93 6.77 7.52
CA VAL A 255 31.33 6.47 7.18
C VAL A 255 32.33 7.18 8.11
N LYS A 256 32.03 8.41 8.54
CA LYS A 256 32.89 9.13 9.50
C LYS A 256 32.80 8.53 10.90
N GLU A 257 31.63 8.04 11.29
CA GLU A 257 31.42 7.30 12.54
C GLU A 257 32.24 6.01 12.55
N ALA A 258 32.15 5.18 11.50
CA ALA A 258 32.93 3.95 11.36
C ALA A 258 34.45 4.20 11.38
N LYS A 259 34.92 5.27 10.73
CA LYS A 259 36.33 5.69 10.81
C LYS A 259 36.75 6.09 12.23
N SER A 260 35.88 6.76 12.96
CA SER A 260 36.17 7.15 14.35
C SER A 260 36.20 5.91 15.26
N GLN A 261 35.30 4.95 15.04
CA GLN A 261 35.28 3.65 15.72
C GLN A 261 36.57 2.85 15.49
N TYR A 262 37.10 2.85 14.27
CA TYR A 262 38.41 2.26 13.97
C TYR A 262 39.55 2.92 14.77
N GLU A 263 39.57 4.24 14.88
CA GLU A 263 40.58 4.94 15.70
C GLU A 263 40.40 4.70 17.21
N VAL A 264 39.17 4.43 17.68
CA VAL A 264 38.92 3.96 19.05
C VAL A 264 39.52 2.56 19.26
N ALA A 265 39.32 1.64 18.31
CA ALA A 265 39.92 0.30 18.38
C ALA A 265 41.46 0.36 18.39
N ARG A 266 42.07 1.28 17.64
CA ARG A 266 43.52 1.50 17.64
C ARG A 266 44.07 2.04 18.95
N ALA A 267 43.25 2.72 19.76
CA ALA A 267 43.68 3.25 21.05
C ALA A 267 44.15 2.15 22.03
N ALA A 268 43.72 0.90 21.83
CA ALA A 268 44.17 -0.25 22.63
C ALA A 268 45.68 -0.53 22.52
N TYR A 269 46.34 -0.08 21.44
CA TYR A 269 47.78 -0.23 21.23
C TYR A 269 48.64 0.81 21.96
N TYR A 270 48.02 1.72 22.71
CA TYR A 270 48.68 2.77 23.46
C TYR A 270 48.47 2.57 24.97
N PRO A 271 49.41 3.02 25.83
CA PRO A 271 49.22 2.96 27.27
C PRO A 271 48.07 3.88 27.72
N ARG A 272 47.41 3.48 28.81
CA ARG A 272 46.49 4.32 29.55
C ARG A 272 47.17 4.81 30.82
N VAL A 273 47.12 6.11 31.08
CA VAL A 273 47.68 6.73 32.28
C VAL A 273 46.54 7.39 33.04
N ASP A 274 46.33 6.92 34.26
CA ASP A 274 45.28 7.41 35.16
C ASP A 274 45.93 7.99 36.42
N PHE A 275 45.44 9.13 36.89
CA PHE A 275 45.70 9.64 38.24
C PHE A 275 44.64 9.07 39.19
N VAL A 276 45.09 8.41 40.25
CA VAL A 276 44.23 7.73 41.22
C VAL A 276 44.49 8.31 42.61
N LEU A 277 43.44 8.81 43.23
CA LEU A 277 43.40 9.14 44.65
C LEU A 277 42.44 8.17 45.32
N SER A 278 42.86 7.53 46.40
CA SER A 278 41.96 6.70 47.17
C SER A 278 42.18 6.81 48.67
N ALA A 279 41.10 6.60 49.42
CA ALA A 279 41.13 6.53 50.87
C ALA A 279 40.27 5.36 51.32
N SER A 280 40.83 4.50 52.16
CA SER A 280 40.11 3.41 52.79
C SER A 280 39.97 3.65 54.29
N LYS A 281 38.85 3.19 54.85
CA LYS A 281 38.62 3.09 56.28
C LYS A 281 38.02 1.72 56.55
N ASN A 282 38.89 0.79 56.90
CA ASN A 282 38.52 -0.60 57.13
C ASN A 282 38.66 -0.93 58.62
N ARG A 283 37.97 -1.98 59.05
CA ARG A 283 38.08 -2.52 60.40
C ARG A 283 38.02 -4.03 60.35
N ASN A 284 38.89 -4.68 61.13
CA ASN A 284 38.98 -6.13 61.22
C ASN A 284 39.28 -6.79 59.86
N LEU A 285 40.31 -6.30 59.15
CA LEU A 285 40.70 -6.75 57.80
C LEU A 285 41.81 -7.81 57.90
N ASP A 286 41.74 -8.86 57.08
CA ASP A 286 42.78 -9.88 56.97
C ASP A 286 43.14 -10.49 58.34
N GLY A 287 42.11 -10.68 59.18
CA GLY A 287 42.23 -11.28 60.52
C GLY A 287 42.90 -10.42 61.61
N LEU A 288 43.30 -9.19 61.29
CA LEU A 288 43.79 -8.19 62.26
C LEU A 288 42.63 -7.44 62.92
N ILE A 289 42.46 -7.54 64.25
CA ILE A 289 41.49 -6.69 64.96
C ILE A 289 42.02 -5.26 65.03
N GLY A 290 41.17 -4.31 64.61
CA GLY A 290 41.49 -2.88 64.70
C GLY A 290 41.19 -2.11 63.43
N PRO A 291 41.44 -0.78 63.43
CA PRO A 291 41.33 0.04 62.23
C PRO A 291 42.46 -0.28 61.24
N ASN A 292 42.12 -0.35 59.96
CA ASN A 292 43.08 -0.43 58.86
C ASN A 292 42.70 0.62 57.81
N ASN A 293 43.45 1.72 57.77
CA ASN A 293 43.11 2.89 56.96
C ASN A 293 44.28 3.24 56.05
N ASP A 294 44.02 3.33 54.75
CA ASP A 294 45.02 3.68 53.75
C ASP A 294 44.63 4.96 53.02
N ARG A 295 45.64 5.70 52.55
CA ARG A 295 45.47 6.83 51.63
C ARG A 295 46.51 6.71 50.53
N VAL A 296 46.07 6.64 49.29
CA VAL A 296 46.95 6.43 48.13
C VAL A 296 46.76 7.57 47.15
N ALA A 297 47.85 8.14 46.68
CA ALA A 297 47.89 9.06 45.55
C ALA A 297 48.93 8.55 44.56
N ALA A 298 48.49 8.10 43.38
CA ALA A 298 49.37 7.44 42.43
C ALA A 298 49.00 7.78 40.99
N ILE A 299 50.02 7.88 40.13
CA ILE A 299 49.85 7.82 38.68
C ILE A 299 50.04 6.36 38.27
N ARG A 300 49.01 5.76 37.69
CA ARG A 300 49.02 4.37 37.24
C ARG A 300 49.05 4.33 35.72
N MET A 301 50.08 3.69 35.18
CA MET A 301 50.16 3.36 33.76
C MET A 301 49.76 1.91 33.54
N ASN A 302 48.75 1.68 32.72
CA ASN A 302 48.31 0.37 32.28
C ASN A 302 48.62 0.23 30.78
N TYR A 303 49.46 -0.73 30.41
CA TYR A 303 49.77 -1.02 29.02
C TYR A 303 49.56 -2.50 28.75
N ASN A 304 48.70 -2.81 27.77
CA ASN A 304 48.47 -4.18 27.37
C ASN A 304 49.56 -4.62 26.38
N LEU A 305 50.39 -5.59 26.78
CA LEU A 305 51.40 -6.17 25.89
C LEU A 305 50.82 -7.25 24.97
N PHE A 306 49.85 -8.04 25.46
CA PHE A 306 49.26 -9.12 24.70
C PHE A 306 47.89 -9.54 25.27
N ARG A 307 46.85 -9.54 24.44
CA ARG A 307 45.48 -10.02 24.75
C ARG A 307 45.05 -11.18 23.85
N GLY A 308 45.92 -12.16 23.63
CA GLY A 308 45.55 -13.33 22.82
C GLY A 308 45.11 -13.01 21.38
N GLY A 309 45.62 -11.92 20.79
CA GLY A 309 45.23 -11.46 19.45
C GLY A 309 43.89 -10.69 19.34
N SER A 310 43.15 -10.51 20.44
CA SER A 310 41.83 -9.85 20.40
C SER A 310 41.87 -8.40 19.92
N ASP A 311 42.89 -7.62 20.31
CA ASP A 311 43.01 -6.21 19.89
C ASP A 311 43.27 -6.10 18.38
N GLU A 312 44.05 -7.02 17.81
CA GLU A 312 44.29 -7.09 16.36
C GLU A 312 43.02 -7.48 15.60
N ALA A 313 42.31 -8.50 16.10
CA ALA A 313 41.04 -8.90 15.53
C ALA A 313 40.01 -7.76 15.56
N ASN A 314 39.97 -6.97 16.64
CA ASN A 314 39.08 -5.81 16.77
C ASN A 314 39.42 -4.67 15.79
N VAL A 315 40.71 -4.39 15.57
CA VAL A 315 41.13 -3.40 14.55
C VAL A 315 40.78 -3.89 13.14
N ARG A 316 40.94 -5.18 12.84
CA ARG A 316 40.52 -5.75 11.55
C ARG A 316 39.00 -5.72 11.39
N LEU A 317 38.24 -6.05 12.45
CA LEU A 317 36.77 -5.98 12.46
C LEU A 317 36.29 -4.56 12.12
N THR A 318 36.78 -3.55 12.83
CA THR A 318 36.39 -2.15 12.58
C THR A 318 36.85 -1.63 11.21
N ALA A 319 37.94 -2.18 10.64
CA ALA A 319 38.33 -1.90 9.26
C ALA A 319 37.32 -2.45 8.24
N TYR A 320 36.76 -3.64 8.48
CA TYR A 320 35.68 -4.19 7.64
C TYR A 320 34.37 -3.42 7.81
N GLU A 321 34.05 -2.93 9.01
CA GLU A 321 32.90 -2.04 9.24
C GLU A 321 33.01 -0.72 8.46
N ILE A 322 34.23 -0.18 8.27
CA ILE A 322 34.45 0.96 7.36
C ILE A 322 34.08 0.60 5.92
N GLN A 323 34.52 -0.57 5.44
CA GLN A 323 34.19 -1.04 4.10
C GLN A 323 32.67 -1.22 3.95
N GLU A 324 32.01 -1.83 4.93
CA GLU A 324 30.55 -1.96 4.97
C GLU A 324 29.86 -0.60 4.86
N ALA A 325 30.28 0.39 5.66
CA ALA A 325 29.72 1.74 5.61
C ALA A 325 29.92 2.41 4.23
N TYR A 326 31.04 2.15 3.56
CA TYR A 326 31.26 2.62 2.19
C TYR A 326 30.30 1.97 1.18
N GLU A 327 30.04 0.67 1.29
CA GLU A 327 29.09 0.00 0.39
C GLU A 327 27.65 0.43 0.63
N ILE A 328 27.25 0.63 1.89
CA ILE A 328 25.94 1.22 2.23
C ILE A 328 25.79 2.61 1.60
N LYS A 329 26.84 3.45 1.69
CA LYS A 329 26.87 4.77 1.04
C LYS A 329 26.79 4.63 -0.49
N ASN A 330 27.57 3.74 -1.10
CA ASN A 330 27.56 3.53 -2.56
C ASN A 330 26.18 3.08 -3.05
N LYS A 331 25.54 2.15 -2.33
CA LYS A 331 24.17 1.72 -2.59
C LYS A 331 23.19 2.88 -2.49
N ALA A 332 23.24 3.68 -1.41
CA ALA A 332 22.38 4.85 -1.25
C ALA A 332 22.52 5.84 -2.44
N LEU A 333 23.74 6.04 -2.95
CA LEU A 333 23.99 6.88 -4.13
C LEU A 333 23.41 6.28 -5.43
N ILE A 334 23.35 4.94 -5.56
CA ILE A 334 22.73 4.27 -6.71
C ILE A 334 21.21 4.38 -6.60
N ASP A 335 20.64 4.01 -5.45
CA ASP A 335 19.20 4.03 -5.18
C ASP A 335 18.61 5.43 -5.35
N LEU A 336 19.33 6.47 -4.91
CA LEU A 336 18.91 7.86 -5.12
C LEU A 336 18.86 8.21 -6.62
N ARG A 337 19.90 7.87 -7.39
CA ARG A 337 19.93 8.15 -8.83
C ARG A 337 18.79 7.44 -9.55
N GLU A 338 18.52 6.19 -9.18
CA GLU A 338 17.38 5.44 -9.71
C GLU A 338 16.06 6.14 -9.36
N SER A 339 15.84 6.46 -8.08
CA SER A 339 14.61 7.10 -7.60
C SER A 339 14.31 8.43 -8.32
N VAL A 340 15.33 9.29 -8.48
CA VAL A 340 15.20 10.56 -9.21
C VAL A 340 14.91 10.33 -10.69
N ARG A 341 15.58 9.35 -11.34
CA ARG A 341 15.32 8.99 -12.75
C ARG A 341 13.90 8.48 -12.96
N LEU A 342 13.42 7.59 -12.08
CA LEU A 342 12.07 7.05 -12.15
C LEU A 342 11.02 8.15 -11.93
N SER A 343 11.25 9.04 -10.97
CA SER A 343 10.35 10.17 -10.69
C SER A 343 10.31 11.17 -11.87
N TRP A 344 11.46 11.44 -12.49
CA TRP A 344 11.55 12.28 -13.68
C TRP A 344 10.85 11.67 -14.89
N ASN A 345 11.02 10.36 -15.10
CA ASN A 345 10.35 9.62 -16.16
C ASN A 345 8.83 9.62 -15.96
N ALA A 346 8.36 9.39 -14.73
CA ALA A 346 6.94 9.46 -14.39
C ALA A 346 6.35 10.85 -14.65
N TRP A 347 7.05 11.92 -14.25
CA TRP A 347 6.64 13.31 -14.53
C TRP A 347 6.58 13.61 -16.02
N THR A 348 7.61 13.22 -16.79
CA THR A 348 7.66 13.45 -18.23
C THR A 348 6.54 12.69 -18.95
N ALA A 349 6.37 11.40 -18.63
CA ALA A 349 5.35 10.55 -19.24
C ALA A 349 3.92 11.00 -18.91
N SER A 350 3.64 11.34 -17.63
CA SER A 350 2.33 11.86 -17.22
C SER A 350 2.03 13.20 -17.89
N GLY A 351 3.00 14.12 -17.95
CA GLY A 351 2.89 15.39 -18.66
C GLY A 351 2.54 15.23 -20.15
N LEU A 352 3.22 14.32 -20.86
CA LEU A 352 2.95 14.04 -22.27
C LEU A 352 1.56 13.41 -22.50
N ARG A 353 1.06 12.59 -21.55
CA ARG A 353 -0.26 11.96 -21.63
C ARG A 353 -1.43 12.93 -21.41
N LEU A 354 -1.23 14.03 -20.69
CA LEU A 354 -2.33 14.94 -20.32
C LEU A 354 -3.03 15.56 -21.53
N ASN A 355 -2.30 15.94 -22.58
CA ASN A 355 -2.89 16.59 -23.75
C ASN A 355 -3.74 15.61 -24.60
N PRO A 356 -3.25 14.41 -24.97
CA PRO A 356 -4.09 13.36 -25.58
C PRO A 356 -5.33 13.02 -24.75
N LEU A 357 -5.18 12.82 -23.43
CA LEU A 357 -6.31 12.51 -22.54
C LEU A 357 -7.34 13.65 -22.50
N ARG A 358 -6.89 14.90 -22.45
CA ARG A 358 -7.78 16.07 -22.53
C ARG A 358 -8.55 16.11 -23.84
N LYS A 359 -7.88 15.85 -24.97
CA LYS A 359 -8.52 15.79 -26.30
C LYS A 359 -9.56 14.67 -26.34
N HIS A 360 -9.24 13.49 -25.78
CA HIS A 360 -10.16 12.36 -25.67
C HIS A 360 -11.42 12.73 -24.88
N VAL A 361 -11.30 13.34 -23.69
CA VAL A 361 -12.45 13.83 -22.92
C VAL A 361 -13.31 14.81 -23.72
N VAL A 362 -12.69 15.79 -24.40
CA VAL A 362 -13.42 16.79 -25.19
C VAL A 362 -14.14 16.16 -26.38
N ALA A 363 -13.48 15.25 -27.09
CA ALA A 363 -14.06 14.52 -28.21
C ALA A 363 -15.21 13.62 -27.76
N SER A 364 -15.01 12.78 -26.75
CA SER A 364 -16.05 11.88 -26.20
C SER A 364 -17.25 12.67 -25.67
N ARG A 365 -17.04 13.86 -25.06
CA ARG A 365 -18.13 14.75 -24.65
C ARG A 365 -18.97 15.22 -25.84
N ARG A 366 -18.31 15.63 -26.93
CA ARG A 366 -18.98 16.10 -28.15
C ARG A 366 -19.76 14.97 -28.81
N THR A 367 -19.15 13.79 -28.94
CA THR A 367 -19.79 12.59 -29.48
C THR A 367 -21.03 12.21 -28.67
N ARG A 368 -20.90 12.12 -27.33
CA ARG A 368 -22.03 11.83 -26.44
C ARG A 368 -23.16 12.85 -26.58
N SER A 369 -22.83 14.14 -26.68
CA SER A 369 -23.85 15.19 -26.84
C SER A 369 -24.55 15.09 -28.20
N ALA A 370 -23.82 14.84 -29.28
CA ALA A 370 -24.39 14.65 -30.61
C ALA A 370 -25.28 13.39 -30.68
N TYR A 371 -24.84 12.27 -30.10
CA TYR A 371 -25.62 11.04 -30.06
C TYR A 371 -26.88 11.19 -29.21
N GLN A 372 -26.81 11.95 -28.12
CA GLN A 372 -27.99 12.28 -27.32
C GLN A 372 -29.04 13.04 -28.14
N GLU A 373 -28.64 14.05 -28.92
CA GLU A 373 -29.58 14.77 -29.80
C GLU A 373 -30.12 13.90 -30.94
N GLN A 374 -29.27 13.08 -31.58
CA GLN A 374 -29.71 12.16 -32.63
C GLN A 374 -30.65 11.07 -32.09
N PHE A 375 -30.43 10.59 -30.88
CA PHE A 375 -31.30 9.62 -30.22
C PHE A 375 -32.69 10.19 -29.93
N LYS A 376 -32.78 11.45 -29.48
CA LYS A 376 -34.07 12.15 -29.26
C LYS A 376 -34.91 12.20 -30.53
N VAL A 377 -34.29 12.40 -31.71
CA VAL A 377 -34.98 12.42 -33.01
C VAL A 377 -35.03 11.05 -33.71
N GLY A 378 -34.68 9.96 -33.02
CA GLY A 378 -34.75 8.60 -33.55
C GLY A 378 -33.72 8.24 -34.63
N LYS A 379 -32.67 9.04 -34.81
CA LYS A 379 -31.61 8.83 -35.81
C LYS A 379 -30.41 8.00 -35.32
N ARG A 380 -30.38 7.62 -34.04
CA ARG A 380 -29.29 6.85 -33.42
C ARG A 380 -29.87 5.80 -32.47
N THR A 381 -29.16 4.69 -32.26
CA THR A 381 -29.61 3.62 -31.37
C THR A 381 -29.37 3.96 -29.90
N LEU A 382 -30.12 3.33 -29.00
CA LEU A 382 -29.90 3.42 -27.56
C LEU A 382 -28.52 2.89 -27.15
N LEU A 383 -28.08 1.79 -27.75
CA LEU A 383 -26.77 1.19 -27.50
C LEU A 383 -25.65 2.21 -27.75
N ASP A 384 -25.68 2.88 -28.90
CA ASP A 384 -24.69 3.91 -29.23
C ASP A 384 -24.65 5.06 -28.22
N LEU A 385 -25.82 5.51 -27.74
CA LEU A 385 -25.91 6.56 -26.73
C LEU A 385 -25.29 6.10 -25.41
N LEU A 386 -25.67 4.92 -24.93
CA LEU A 386 -25.18 4.33 -23.68
C LEU A 386 -23.67 4.09 -23.73
N ASP A 387 -23.15 3.60 -24.86
CA ASP A 387 -21.73 3.35 -25.04
C ASP A 387 -20.93 4.66 -25.11
N SER A 388 -21.43 5.68 -25.82
CA SER A 388 -20.80 7.01 -25.84
C SER A 388 -20.78 7.71 -24.47
N GLN A 389 -21.80 7.44 -23.64
CA GLN A 389 -21.86 7.92 -22.26
C GLN A 389 -20.82 7.24 -21.37
N ASN A 390 -20.65 5.92 -21.50
CA ASN A 390 -19.61 5.18 -20.79
C ASN A 390 -18.20 5.62 -21.22
N GLU A 391 -17.97 5.79 -22.53
CA GLU A 391 -16.70 6.27 -23.07
C GLU A 391 -16.32 7.66 -22.51
N PHE A 392 -17.29 8.57 -22.40
CA PHE A 392 -17.07 9.88 -21.78
C PHE A 392 -16.81 9.79 -20.28
N TYR A 393 -17.43 8.85 -19.58
CA TYR A 393 -17.18 8.60 -18.16
C TYR A 393 -15.75 8.07 -17.93
N GLU A 394 -15.34 7.03 -18.66
CA GLU A 394 -13.99 6.45 -18.59
C GLU A 394 -12.91 7.46 -18.95
N ALA A 395 -13.11 8.25 -20.01
CA ALA A 395 -12.16 9.30 -20.41
C ALA A 395 -11.94 10.33 -19.29
N GLN A 396 -12.98 10.70 -18.54
CA GLN A 396 -12.85 11.63 -17.40
C GLN A 396 -12.05 11.05 -16.25
N ILE A 397 -12.23 9.75 -15.96
CA ILE A 397 -11.47 9.04 -14.93
C ILE A 397 -9.99 9.04 -15.30
N GLU A 398 -9.66 8.62 -16.52
CA GLU A 398 -8.28 8.53 -16.99
C GLU A 398 -7.59 9.90 -17.02
N TYR A 399 -8.31 10.95 -17.43
CA TYR A 399 -7.78 12.31 -17.36
C TYR A 399 -7.53 12.77 -15.92
N ALA A 400 -8.46 12.51 -14.99
CA ALA A 400 -8.29 12.88 -13.59
C ALA A 400 -7.13 12.13 -12.91
N ARG A 401 -6.98 10.82 -13.19
CA ARG A 401 -5.84 10.02 -12.74
C ARG A 401 -4.53 10.57 -13.30
N GLY A 402 -4.49 10.89 -14.60
CA GLY A 402 -3.32 11.49 -15.23
C GLY A 402 -2.92 12.82 -14.62
N GLN A 403 -3.89 13.69 -14.29
CA GLN A 403 -3.62 14.96 -13.58
C GLN A 403 -3.04 14.72 -12.19
N ASN A 404 -3.58 13.75 -11.45
CA ASN A 404 -3.08 13.40 -10.12
C ASN A 404 -1.65 12.89 -10.16
N GLU A 405 -1.35 11.99 -11.09
CA GLU A 405 -0.01 11.40 -11.26
C GLU A 405 1.04 12.45 -11.66
N GLU A 406 0.67 13.40 -12.52
CA GLU A 406 1.56 14.49 -12.92
C GLU A 406 1.93 15.37 -11.72
N VAL A 407 0.93 15.77 -10.93
CA VAL A 407 1.13 16.58 -9.72
C VAL A 407 1.96 15.83 -8.70
N TYR A 408 1.64 14.56 -8.45
CA TYR A 408 2.38 13.72 -7.50
C TYR A 408 3.84 13.53 -7.93
N SER A 409 4.10 13.32 -9.22
CA SER A 409 5.45 13.16 -9.77
C SER A 409 6.33 14.39 -9.54
N ARG A 410 5.77 15.61 -9.56
CA ARG A 410 6.51 16.83 -9.21
C ARG A 410 6.98 16.83 -7.75
N TYR A 411 6.13 16.41 -6.83
CA TYR A 411 6.51 16.27 -5.41
C TYR A 411 7.53 15.15 -5.20
N ARG A 412 7.43 14.04 -5.94
CA ARG A 412 8.45 12.98 -5.92
C ARG A 412 9.83 13.48 -6.33
N ILE A 413 9.92 14.35 -7.34
CA ILE A 413 11.20 14.97 -7.72
C ILE A 413 11.75 15.83 -6.58
N LEU A 414 10.92 16.64 -5.91
CA LEU A 414 11.34 17.44 -4.76
C LEU A 414 11.83 16.57 -3.58
N ASN A 415 11.12 15.50 -3.23
CA ASN A 415 11.55 14.54 -2.20
C ASN A 415 12.85 13.84 -2.61
N GLY A 416 12.98 13.38 -3.86
CA GLY A 416 14.20 12.78 -4.38
C GLY A 416 15.41 13.74 -4.42
N MET A 417 15.19 15.05 -4.30
CA MET A 417 16.26 16.04 -4.10
C MET A 417 16.51 16.37 -2.62
N GLY A 418 15.67 15.91 -1.69
CA GLY A 418 15.67 16.30 -0.29
C GLY A 418 15.23 17.74 -0.04
N LEU A 419 14.34 18.27 -0.89
CA LEU A 419 13.88 19.66 -0.87
C LEU A 419 12.37 19.81 -0.62
N LEU A 420 11.63 18.71 -0.39
CA LEU A 420 10.18 18.76 -0.24
C LEU A 420 9.78 19.48 1.05
N LEU A 421 10.42 19.20 2.18
CA LEU A 421 10.14 19.93 3.43
C LEU A 421 10.47 21.42 3.29
N CYS A 422 11.55 21.76 2.60
CA CYS A 422 11.95 23.15 2.34
C CYS A 422 10.89 23.88 1.49
N TYR A 423 10.40 23.25 0.42
CA TYR A 423 9.33 23.78 -0.42
C TYR A 423 8.03 24.01 0.38
N LEU A 424 7.67 23.06 1.26
CA LEU A 424 6.51 23.17 2.15
C LEU A 424 6.74 24.13 3.32
N LYS A 425 7.94 24.70 3.47
CA LYS A 425 8.37 25.56 4.59
C LYS A 425 8.21 24.87 5.96
N MET A 426 8.43 23.57 5.99
CA MET A 426 8.31 22.74 7.19
C MET A 426 9.64 22.64 7.93
N ARG A 427 9.55 22.49 9.26
CA ARG A 427 10.70 22.23 10.14
C ARG A 427 10.47 20.91 10.87
N LEU A 428 11.55 20.22 11.20
CA LEU A 428 11.48 19.03 12.04
C LEU A 428 10.83 19.35 13.38
N PRO A 429 9.93 18.50 13.88
CA PRO A 429 9.26 18.71 15.14
C PRO A 429 10.27 18.59 16.30
N GLN A 430 10.08 19.39 17.34
CA GLN A 430 10.82 19.26 18.59
C GLN A 430 9.90 18.60 19.62
N ASN A 431 10.04 17.29 19.80
CA ASN A 431 9.10 16.49 20.62
C ASN A 431 9.44 16.45 22.11
N VAL A 432 10.16 17.46 22.62
CA VAL A 432 10.46 17.56 24.06
C VAL A 432 9.79 18.83 24.57
N ILE A 433 8.57 18.68 25.08
CA ILE A 433 7.88 19.74 25.80
C ILE A 433 8.52 19.80 27.19
N ASN A 434 9.03 20.96 27.60
CA ASN A 434 9.55 21.22 28.95
C ASN A 434 10.62 20.24 29.48
N ASN A 435 11.44 19.66 28.61
CA ASN A 435 12.49 18.71 28.99
C ASN A 435 12.01 17.40 29.68
N ASP A 436 10.70 17.14 29.69
CA ASP A 436 10.13 15.93 30.29
C ASP A 436 9.87 14.86 29.22
N VAL A 437 10.84 13.96 29.07
CA VAL A 437 10.82 12.87 28.08
C VAL A 437 9.80 11.79 28.45
N PHE A 438 9.44 11.65 29.74
CA PHE A 438 8.62 10.55 30.22
C PHE A 438 7.12 10.82 30.05
N SER A 439 6.65 12.03 30.37
CA SER A 439 5.25 12.41 30.14
C SER A 439 4.92 12.52 28.65
N SER A 440 5.86 13.06 27.86
CA SER A 440 5.72 13.20 26.40
C SER A 440 5.55 11.85 25.68
N ALA A 441 6.23 10.79 26.15
CA ALA A 441 6.15 9.46 25.54
C ALA A 441 4.78 8.77 25.73
N GLN A 442 4.01 9.15 26.75
CA GLN A 442 2.71 8.55 27.07
C GLN A 442 1.53 9.22 26.35
N THR A 443 1.69 10.48 25.92
CA THR A 443 0.63 11.28 25.28
C THR A 443 0.49 11.10 23.77
N HIS A 444 1.48 10.50 23.08
CA HIS A 444 1.52 10.40 21.61
C HIS A 444 0.93 9.10 21.05
N ILE A 445 -0.08 8.54 21.71
CA ILE A 445 -0.83 7.44 21.12
C ILE A 445 -1.81 8.07 20.13
N LEU A 446 -1.66 7.71 18.86
CA LEU A 446 -2.52 7.99 17.70
C LEU A 446 -4.04 7.69 17.88
N LEU A 447 -4.48 7.40 19.09
CA LEU A 447 -5.86 7.08 19.44
C LEU A 447 -6.48 8.27 20.15
N ASP A 448 -6.60 9.39 19.43
CA ASP A 448 -7.80 10.19 19.66
C ASP A 448 -8.99 9.26 19.42
N GLN A 449 -9.86 9.10 20.41
CA GLN A 449 -11.08 8.28 20.31
C GLN A 449 -11.98 8.71 19.13
N SER A 450 -11.75 9.90 18.55
CA SER A 450 -12.37 10.35 17.31
C SER A 450 -12.05 9.48 16.08
N MET A 451 -10.95 8.72 16.10
CA MET A 451 -10.56 7.80 15.01
C MET A 451 -11.37 6.50 15.00
N ASP A 452 -11.89 6.07 16.16
CA ASP A 452 -12.72 4.86 16.28
C ASP A 452 -14.16 5.09 15.78
N GLY A 453 -14.59 6.35 15.71
CA GLY A 453 -15.87 6.78 15.16
C GLY A 453 -15.88 6.83 13.64
N VAL A 454 -15.49 5.75 12.93
CA VAL A 454 -15.80 5.66 11.50
C VAL A 454 -17.31 5.59 11.37
N PRO A 455 -17.99 6.52 10.67
CA PRO A 455 -19.39 6.31 10.32
C PRO A 455 -19.43 5.16 9.30
N TYR A 456 -19.58 3.94 9.80
CA TYR A 456 -19.98 2.82 8.96
C TYR A 456 -21.28 3.21 8.26
N PRO A 457 -21.43 2.93 6.95
CA PRO A 457 -22.73 3.08 6.33
C PRO A 457 -23.70 2.21 7.14
N ASP A 458 -24.82 2.79 7.53
CA ASP A 458 -25.91 2.05 8.12
C ASP A 458 -26.28 0.91 7.14
N THR A 459 -25.86 -0.31 7.48
CA THR A 459 -26.19 -1.53 6.74
C THR A 459 -27.54 -2.07 7.17
N SER A 460 -28.22 -1.44 8.15
CA SER A 460 -29.63 -1.71 8.36
C SER A 460 -30.35 -1.36 7.07
N GLU A 461 -31.13 -2.31 6.57
CA GLU A 461 -31.67 -2.37 5.23
C GLU A 461 -32.41 -1.10 4.81
N LYS A 462 -31.68 -0.10 4.33
CA LYS A 462 -32.13 0.58 3.12
C LYS A 462 -31.72 -0.34 1.99
N ALA A 463 -32.53 -1.39 1.79
CA ALA A 463 -32.80 -1.80 0.43
C ALA A 463 -33.04 -0.49 -0.31
N LEU A 464 -32.09 -0.07 -1.16
CA LEU A 464 -32.40 0.92 -2.15
C LEU A 464 -33.49 0.23 -2.94
N ALA A 465 -34.74 0.52 -2.59
CA ALA A 465 -35.88 0.20 -3.39
C ALA A 465 -35.45 0.72 -4.76
N LEU A 466 -35.19 -0.20 -5.68
CA LEU A 466 -35.20 0.10 -7.10
C LEU A 466 -36.38 1.05 -7.25
N ALA A 467 -36.13 2.27 -7.73
CA ALA A 467 -37.16 3.32 -7.74
C ALA A 467 -38.44 2.87 -8.48
N GLN A 468 -38.36 1.71 -9.14
CA GLN A 468 -39.47 0.87 -9.47
C GLN A 468 -39.13 -0.56 -9.04
N PRO A 469 -39.94 -1.24 -8.21
CA PRO A 469 -39.78 -2.67 -8.04
C PRO A 469 -39.83 -3.30 -9.43
N VAL A 470 -38.96 -4.27 -9.71
CA VAL A 470 -39.22 -5.22 -10.79
C VAL A 470 -40.56 -5.85 -10.41
N LYS A 471 -41.66 -5.35 -11.01
CA LYS A 471 -42.92 -6.08 -11.00
C LYS A 471 -42.54 -7.45 -11.53
N ASN A 472 -42.64 -8.48 -10.69
CA ASN A 472 -42.94 -9.87 -11.03
C ASN A 472 -42.29 -10.93 -10.11
N MET A 473 -41.50 -10.61 -9.08
CA MET A 473 -40.97 -11.67 -8.20
C MET A 473 -41.66 -11.84 -6.84
N GLU A 474 -42.14 -10.78 -6.18
CA GLU A 474 -42.65 -10.93 -4.80
C GLU A 474 -44.16 -11.18 -4.66
N THR A 475 -44.97 -10.97 -5.70
CA THR A 475 -46.43 -11.05 -5.60
C THR A 475 -47.07 -12.22 -6.36
N THR A 476 -46.28 -13.11 -6.97
CA THR A 476 -46.84 -14.29 -7.64
C THR A 476 -46.91 -15.42 -6.62
N PRO A 477 -48.09 -15.79 -6.08
CA PRO A 477 -48.18 -16.92 -5.17
C PRO A 477 -47.63 -18.17 -5.86
N LEU A 478 -46.68 -18.83 -5.21
CA LEU A 478 -46.09 -20.08 -5.65
C LEU A 478 -47.19 -21.14 -5.71
N THR A 479 -47.82 -21.28 -6.87
CA THR A 479 -48.76 -22.38 -7.11
C THR A 479 -47.99 -23.69 -7.25
N PRO A 480 -48.59 -24.85 -6.89
CA PRO A 480 -47.97 -26.17 -7.08
C PRO A 480 -47.46 -26.40 -8.50
N ALA A 481 -48.09 -25.76 -9.50
CA ALA A 481 -47.66 -25.79 -10.90
C ALA A 481 -46.32 -25.09 -11.16
N ILE A 482 -46.00 -24.02 -10.43
CA ILE A 482 -44.73 -23.26 -10.55
C ILE A 482 -43.60 -24.02 -9.85
N VAL A 483 -43.88 -24.59 -8.67
CA VAL A 483 -42.92 -25.43 -7.93
C VAL A 483 -42.58 -26.68 -8.75
N ASN A 484 -43.59 -27.39 -9.28
CA ASN A 484 -43.37 -28.57 -10.11
C ASN A 484 -42.67 -28.27 -11.45
N LYS A 485 -42.78 -27.04 -11.99
CA LYS A 485 -42.02 -26.63 -13.18
C LYS A 485 -40.52 -26.47 -12.90
N ASN A 486 -40.17 -26.09 -11.68
CA ASN A 486 -38.79 -25.80 -11.26
C ASN A 486 -38.12 -26.98 -10.55
N THR A 487 -38.88 -27.97 -10.05
CA THR A 487 -38.36 -29.21 -9.46
C THR A 487 -38.42 -30.42 -10.40
N ALA A 488 -39.07 -30.30 -11.55
CA ALA A 488 -38.98 -31.31 -12.60
C ALA A 488 -37.55 -31.34 -13.16
N ARG A 489 -36.80 -32.40 -12.83
CA ARG A 489 -35.57 -32.74 -13.53
C ARG A 489 -35.89 -32.71 -15.03
N PRO A 490 -35.20 -31.91 -15.86
CA PRO A 490 -35.50 -31.88 -17.29
C PRO A 490 -35.40 -33.31 -17.80
N THR A 491 -36.49 -33.82 -18.38
CA THR A 491 -36.46 -35.10 -19.07
C THR A 491 -35.31 -35.00 -20.06
N PRO A 492 -34.29 -35.89 -20.03
CA PRO A 492 -33.16 -35.79 -20.93
C PRO A 492 -33.73 -35.67 -22.35
N ALA A 493 -33.42 -34.55 -23.01
CA ALA A 493 -33.91 -34.30 -24.35
C ALA A 493 -33.45 -35.48 -25.21
N THR A 494 -34.39 -36.28 -25.69
CA THR A 494 -34.08 -37.43 -26.54
C THR A 494 -33.41 -36.87 -27.79
N ALA A 495 -32.11 -37.08 -27.94
CA ALA A 495 -31.35 -36.52 -29.05
C ALA A 495 -31.99 -36.95 -30.37
N PRO A 496 -32.22 -36.03 -31.33
CA PRO A 496 -32.82 -36.39 -32.60
C PRO A 496 -31.88 -37.32 -33.36
N ILE A 497 -32.39 -38.49 -33.76
CA ILE A 497 -31.64 -39.43 -34.59
C ILE A 497 -31.72 -38.94 -36.04
N TRP A 498 -30.56 -38.86 -36.68
CA TRP A 498 -30.40 -38.37 -38.03
C TRP A 498 -30.47 -39.51 -39.04
N TYR A 499 -31.12 -39.24 -40.17
CA TYR A 499 -31.18 -40.13 -41.31
C TYR A 499 -30.96 -39.33 -42.59
N VAL A 500 -30.46 -40.00 -43.62
CA VAL A 500 -30.32 -39.43 -44.96
C VAL A 500 -31.44 -39.98 -45.82
N ASN A 501 -32.32 -39.10 -46.32
CA ASN A 501 -33.33 -39.48 -47.29
C ASN A 501 -32.68 -39.57 -48.67
N ALA A 502 -32.60 -40.79 -49.21
CA ALA A 502 -32.02 -41.10 -50.51
C ALA A 502 -33.05 -41.05 -51.65
N GLY A 503 -34.33 -40.81 -51.38
CA GLY A 503 -35.32 -40.62 -52.44
C GLY A 503 -36.73 -41.05 -52.06
N LYS A 504 -37.70 -40.55 -52.82
CA LYS A 504 -39.12 -40.84 -52.66
C LYS A 504 -39.67 -41.40 -53.97
N PHE A 505 -40.35 -42.53 -53.89
CA PHE A 505 -40.83 -43.29 -55.05
C PHE A 505 -42.33 -43.53 -54.92
N THR A 506 -43.08 -43.37 -56.01
CA THR A 506 -44.53 -43.66 -56.03
C THR A 506 -44.79 -45.16 -56.08
N ALA A 507 -43.95 -45.94 -56.77
CA ALA A 507 -44.05 -47.40 -56.87
C ALA A 507 -43.11 -48.11 -55.89
N GLN A 508 -43.63 -49.12 -55.17
CA GLN A 508 -42.86 -49.89 -54.17
C GLN A 508 -41.67 -50.64 -54.78
N ALA A 509 -41.80 -51.18 -55.99
CA ALA A 509 -40.74 -51.92 -56.67
C ALA A 509 -39.47 -51.09 -56.86
N ASN A 510 -39.61 -49.81 -57.20
CA ASN A 510 -38.48 -48.89 -57.40
C ASN A 510 -37.76 -48.55 -56.09
N ALA A 511 -38.53 -48.42 -54.99
CA ALA A 511 -37.95 -48.23 -53.67
C ALA A 511 -37.16 -49.46 -53.20
N ILE A 512 -37.67 -50.67 -53.49
CA ILE A 512 -36.99 -51.94 -53.18
C ILE A 512 -35.70 -52.09 -54.00
N ALA A 513 -35.73 -51.72 -55.29
CA ALA A 513 -34.53 -51.76 -56.13
C ALA A 513 -33.41 -50.86 -55.59
N LEU A 514 -33.74 -49.62 -55.19
CA LEU A 514 -32.75 -48.72 -54.57
C LEU A 514 -32.30 -49.23 -53.20
N HIS A 515 -33.21 -49.74 -52.38
CA HIS A 515 -32.88 -50.34 -51.09
C HIS A 515 -31.85 -51.46 -51.23
N ASN A 516 -32.10 -52.41 -52.14
CA ASN A 516 -31.19 -53.54 -52.36
C ASN A 516 -29.83 -53.09 -52.90
N ARG A 517 -29.79 -52.11 -53.80
CA ARG A 517 -28.54 -51.53 -54.33
C ARG A 517 -27.72 -50.83 -53.24
N LEU A 518 -28.35 -50.03 -52.40
CA LEU A 518 -27.64 -49.33 -51.32
C LEU A 518 -27.20 -50.31 -50.22
N LYS A 519 -28.00 -51.34 -49.96
CA LYS A 519 -27.67 -52.40 -49.00
C LYS A 519 -26.48 -53.25 -49.47
N SER A 520 -26.38 -53.56 -50.77
CA SER A 520 -25.21 -54.27 -51.32
C SER A 520 -23.92 -53.45 -51.27
N GLN A 521 -24.03 -52.12 -51.25
CA GLN A 521 -22.93 -51.18 -51.03
C GLN A 521 -22.58 -50.98 -49.54
N GLY A 522 -23.22 -51.73 -48.63
CA GLY A 522 -22.92 -51.75 -47.19
C GLY A 522 -23.63 -50.67 -46.37
N PHE A 523 -24.60 -49.94 -46.94
CA PHE A 523 -25.37 -48.97 -46.19
C PHE A 523 -26.51 -49.64 -45.40
N ASN A 524 -26.78 -49.12 -44.19
CA ASN A 524 -27.96 -49.52 -43.43
C ASN A 524 -29.17 -48.71 -43.92
N VAL A 525 -30.06 -49.37 -44.66
CA VAL A 525 -31.13 -48.72 -45.44
C VAL A 525 -32.47 -49.30 -45.02
N PHE A 526 -33.52 -48.50 -44.99
CA PHE A 526 -34.89 -48.96 -44.73
C PHE A 526 -35.90 -48.14 -45.55
N ILE A 527 -37.02 -48.77 -45.87
CA ILE A 527 -38.10 -48.15 -46.64
C ILE A 527 -39.19 -47.71 -45.66
N LYS A 528 -39.56 -46.44 -45.71
CA LYS A 528 -40.68 -45.90 -44.94
C LYS A 528 -41.86 -45.63 -45.86
N PRO A 529 -43.01 -46.32 -45.71
CA PRO A 529 -44.23 -45.94 -46.41
C PRO A 529 -44.70 -44.56 -45.95
N THR A 530 -45.07 -43.71 -46.91
CA THR A 530 -45.65 -42.39 -46.70
C THR A 530 -47.00 -42.32 -47.44
N PRO A 531 -47.91 -41.39 -47.09
CA PRO A 531 -49.21 -41.28 -47.74
C PRO A 531 -49.17 -41.10 -49.27
N THR A 532 -48.01 -40.71 -49.80
CA THR A 532 -47.78 -40.34 -51.21
C THR A 532 -46.72 -41.22 -51.88
N GLY A 533 -46.41 -42.40 -51.32
CA GLY A 533 -45.40 -43.34 -51.84
C GLY A 533 -44.41 -43.86 -50.79
N HIS A 534 -43.26 -44.36 -51.20
CA HIS A 534 -42.24 -44.97 -50.35
C HIS A 534 -40.95 -44.14 -50.33
N CYS A 535 -40.45 -43.81 -49.13
CA CYS A 535 -39.16 -43.12 -48.97
C CYS A 535 -38.06 -44.11 -48.58
N VAL A 536 -36.90 -44.01 -49.21
CA VAL A 536 -35.71 -44.82 -48.87
C VAL A 536 -34.82 -43.97 -47.96
N LEU A 537 -34.57 -44.46 -46.75
CA LEU A 537 -33.83 -43.76 -45.71
C LEU A 537 -32.57 -44.55 -45.33
N VAL A 538 -31.46 -43.86 -45.09
CA VAL A 538 -30.18 -44.44 -44.68
C VAL A 538 -29.82 -43.95 -43.26
N GLY A 539 -29.50 -44.87 -42.36
CA GLY A 539 -29.17 -44.60 -40.95
C GLY A 539 -29.60 -45.76 -40.03
N PRO A 540 -29.67 -45.58 -38.71
CA PRO A 540 -29.58 -44.33 -37.96
C PRO A 540 -28.17 -43.75 -37.78
N PHE A 541 -28.08 -42.43 -37.63
CA PHE A 541 -26.87 -41.71 -37.21
C PHE A 541 -27.16 -40.87 -35.96
N GLU A 542 -26.29 -40.98 -34.95
CA GLU A 542 -26.45 -40.26 -33.68
C GLU A 542 -26.14 -38.77 -33.80
N PHE A 543 -25.20 -38.41 -34.68
CA PHE A 543 -24.75 -37.02 -34.88
C PHE A 543 -24.99 -36.54 -36.31
N LYS A 544 -25.33 -35.27 -36.47
CA LYS A 544 -25.60 -34.62 -37.75
C LYS A 544 -24.41 -34.71 -38.72
N GLU A 545 -23.20 -34.58 -38.19
CA GLU A 545 -21.95 -34.63 -38.96
C GLU A 545 -21.74 -36.01 -39.61
N ASN A 546 -21.98 -37.09 -38.85
CA ASN A 546 -21.89 -38.45 -39.39
C ASN A 546 -22.92 -38.70 -40.50
N ALA A 547 -24.15 -38.19 -40.32
CA ALA A 547 -25.17 -38.24 -41.36
C ALA A 547 -24.80 -37.39 -42.59
N GLY A 548 -24.13 -36.25 -42.39
CA GLY A 548 -23.57 -35.41 -43.45
C GLY A 548 -22.51 -36.15 -44.27
N ASN A 549 -21.54 -36.78 -43.61
CA ASN A 549 -20.50 -37.58 -44.26
C ASN A 549 -21.09 -38.77 -45.03
N ALA A 550 -22.07 -39.46 -44.44
CA ALA A 550 -22.78 -40.55 -45.13
C ALA A 550 -23.56 -40.06 -46.36
N MET A 551 -24.14 -38.86 -46.29
CA MET A 551 -24.83 -38.22 -47.42
C MET A 551 -23.86 -37.88 -48.55
N GLU A 552 -22.67 -37.37 -48.26
CA GLU A 552 -21.64 -37.13 -49.28
C GLU A 552 -21.19 -38.43 -49.93
N ARG A 553 -20.95 -39.48 -49.13
CA ARG A 553 -20.59 -40.80 -49.64
C ARG A 553 -21.67 -41.42 -50.52
N LEU A 554 -22.95 -41.22 -50.20
CA LEU A 554 -24.07 -41.66 -51.04
C LEU A 554 -24.15 -40.90 -52.37
N LYS A 555 -23.85 -39.61 -52.37
CA LYS A 555 -23.76 -38.82 -53.62
C LYS A 555 -22.60 -39.31 -54.48
N GLU A 556 -21.45 -39.58 -53.88
CA GLU A 556 -20.25 -40.01 -54.61
C GLU A 556 -20.38 -41.44 -55.16
N ILE A 557 -20.80 -42.41 -54.34
CA ILE A 557 -20.77 -43.84 -54.72
C ILE A 557 -22.06 -44.29 -55.40
N ALA A 558 -23.21 -43.78 -54.97
CA ALA A 558 -24.51 -44.22 -55.47
C ALA A 558 -25.15 -43.23 -56.46
N HIS A 559 -24.63 -42.00 -56.56
CA HIS A 559 -25.11 -40.92 -57.43
C HIS A 559 -26.58 -40.55 -57.16
N VAL A 560 -26.97 -40.55 -55.88
CA VAL A 560 -28.36 -40.31 -55.46
C VAL A 560 -28.51 -38.94 -54.83
N GLN A 561 -29.56 -38.19 -55.21
CA GLN A 561 -29.89 -36.93 -54.53
C GLN A 561 -30.40 -37.20 -53.12
N CYS A 562 -29.68 -36.66 -52.15
CA CYS A 562 -29.92 -36.96 -50.74
C CYS A 562 -30.21 -35.68 -49.91
N ARG A 563 -31.09 -35.80 -48.92
CA ARG A 563 -31.41 -34.73 -47.95
C ARG A 563 -31.42 -35.27 -46.52
N LEU A 564 -30.81 -34.53 -45.59
CA LEU A 564 -30.86 -34.85 -44.16
C LEU A 564 -32.27 -34.68 -43.60
N VAL A 565 -32.74 -35.69 -42.86
CA VAL A 565 -34.02 -35.70 -42.16
C VAL A 565 -33.81 -36.21 -40.73
N THR A 566 -34.60 -35.71 -39.79
CA THR A 566 -34.56 -36.14 -38.39
C THR A 566 -35.88 -36.73 -37.97
N PHE A 567 -35.83 -37.76 -37.13
CA PHE A 567 -37.03 -38.33 -36.51
C PHE A 567 -36.86 -38.36 -34.98
N LYS A 568 -37.95 -38.09 -34.26
CA LYS A 568 -37.97 -38.13 -32.78
C LYS A 568 -37.92 -39.57 -32.23
N GLN A 569 -38.26 -40.57 -33.05
CA GLN A 569 -38.19 -41.99 -32.73
C GLN A 569 -37.73 -42.77 -33.97
N VAL A 570 -37.04 -43.89 -33.79
CA VAL A 570 -36.61 -44.78 -34.88
C VAL A 570 -37.83 -45.16 -35.72
N PRO A 571 -37.83 -44.90 -37.04
CA PRO A 571 -38.96 -45.27 -37.90
C PRO A 571 -39.19 -46.79 -37.81
N LYS A 572 -40.42 -47.21 -37.48
CA LYS A 572 -40.77 -48.62 -37.48
C LYS A 572 -40.57 -49.17 -38.89
N VAL A 573 -39.75 -50.22 -39.00
CA VAL A 573 -39.55 -50.95 -40.25
C VAL A 573 -40.87 -51.66 -40.56
N GLY A 574 -41.42 -51.39 -41.74
CA GLY A 574 -42.63 -52.01 -42.26
C GLY A 574 -42.31 -52.98 -43.38
#